data_AF-A0A8T5NJM9-F1
#
_entry.id   AF-A0A8T5NJM9-F1
#
_cell.length_a   1.000
_cell.length_b   1.000
_cell.length_c   1.000
_cell.angle_alpha   90.00
_cell.angle_beta   90.00
_cell.angle_gamma   90.00
#
_symmetry.space_group_name_H-M   'P 1'
#
loop_
_entity.id
_entity.type
_entity.pdbx_description
1 polymer ?
#
loop_
_entity_poly.entity_id
_entity_poly.type
_entity_poly.pdbx_seq_one_letter_code
_entity_poly.pdbx_strand_id
1 'polypeptide(L)' 'MPVIRNKLNQRIIINLKSGKNIDLFAKSTADVSDQDLSSSHLQTQIAKGEIVVMEGVAEKTESRKIIRKGR' A
#
# COMPACT_ATOMS: atom_id res chain seq x y z
N MET A 1 -9.32 -4.92 -9.10
CA MET A 1 -9.03 -4.88 -7.65
C MET A 1 -8.42 -3.52 -7.35
N PRO A 2 -8.90 -2.78 -6.35
CA PRO A 2 -8.34 -1.49 -5.97
C PRO A 2 -6.90 -1.63 -5.47
N VAL A 3 -6.07 -0.63 -5.77
CA VAL A 3 -4.68 -0.58 -5.32
C VAL A 3 -4.54 0.52 -4.28
N ILE A 4 -3.90 0.25 -3.15
CA ILE A 4 -3.55 1.29 -2.19
C ILE A 4 -2.08 1.64 -2.29
N ARG A 5 -1.73 2.91 -2.09
CA ARG A 5 -0.36 3.42 -2.09
C ARG A 5 -0.03 4.04 -0.74
N ASN A 6 1.11 3.65 -0.17
CA ASN A 6 1.70 4.31 0.98
C ASN A 6 2.38 5.61 0.53
N LYS A 7 2.00 6.74 1.12
CA LYS A 7 2.66 8.03 0.89
C LYS A 7 3.81 8.30 1.86
N LEU A 8 3.90 7.54 2.94
CA LEU A 8 4.95 7.69 3.93
C LEU A 8 6.26 7.06 3.46
N ASN A 9 7.37 7.59 3.99
CA ASN A 9 8.71 7.00 3.87
C ASN A 9 8.97 5.90 4.91
N GLN A 10 7.92 5.35 5.51
CA GLN A 10 8.00 4.31 6.54
C GLN A 10 7.01 3.18 6.24
N ARG A 11 7.30 1.99 6.78
CA ARG A 11 6.42 0.81 6.71
C ARG A 11 5.17 1.06 7.55
N ILE A 12 4.00 0.67 7.03
CA ILE A 12 2.72 0.74 7.73
C ILE A 12 2.12 -0.66 7.74
N ILE A 13 1.61 -1.08 8.91
CA ILE A 13 0.85 -2.32 9.06
C ILE A 13 -0.62 -1.94 9.21
N ILE A 14 -1.46 -2.40 8.28
CA ILE A 14 -2.88 -2.10 8.25
C ILE A 14 -3.64 -3.33 8.69
N ASN A 15 -4.31 -3.24 9.83
CA ASN A 15 -5.11 -4.34 10.36
C ASN A 15 -6.48 -4.35 9.68
N LEU A 16 -6.88 -5.50 9.13
CA LEU A 16 -8.16 -5.71 8.47
C LEU A 16 -9.14 -6.43 9.42
N LYS A 17 -10.44 -6.34 9.12
CA LYS A 17 -11.52 -6.93 9.92
C LYS A 17 -11.42 -8.46 10.08
N SER A 18 -10.76 -9.14 9.14
CA SER A 18 -10.62 -10.61 9.13
C SER A 18 -9.43 -11.12 9.94
N GLY A 19 -8.74 -10.27 10.71
CA GLY A 19 -7.49 -10.62 11.39
C GLY A 19 -6.29 -10.72 10.43
N LYS A 20 -6.49 -10.40 9.15
CA LYS A 20 -5.43 -10.22 8.16
C LYS A 20 -4.79 -8.85 8.33
N ASN A 21 -3.51 -8.77 8.01
CA ASN A 21 -2.77 -7.51 7.99
C ASN A 21 -2.20 -7.28 6.60
N ILE A 22 -2.30 -6.04 6.12
CA ILE A 22 -1.57 -5.60 4.93
C ILE A 22 -0.26 -5.00 5.42
N ASP A 23 0.83 -5.57 4.95
CA ASP A 23 2.15 -5.03 5.17
C ASP A 23 2.55 -4.14 3.99
N LEU A 24 2.56 -2.83 4.21
CA LEU A 24 2.79 -1.85 3.17
C LEU A 24 4.10 -1.11 3.40
N PHE A 25 5.13 -1.46 2.63
CA PHE A 25 6.44 -0.82 2.68
C PHE A 25 6.38 0.67 2.31
N ALA A 26 7.41 1.41 2.72
CA ALA A 26 7.58 2.82 2.39
C ALA A 26 7.39 3.08 0.89
N LYS A 27 6.56 4.06 0.54
CA LYS A 27 6.27 4.44 -0.87
C LYS A 27 5.74 3.32 -1.79
N SER A 28 5.39 2.15 -1.25
CA SER A 28 4.95 1.00 -2.03
C SER A 28 3.43 0.97 -2.25
N THR A 29 3.00 0.03 -3.09
CA THR A 29 1.60 -0.24 -3.39
C THR A 29 1.23 -1.67 -3.02
N ALA A 30 -0.03 -1.89 -2.67
CA ALA A 30 -0.58 -3.22 -2.48
C ALA A 30 -1.99 -3.32 -3.08
N ASP A 31 -2.28 -4.46 -3.68
CA ASP A 31 -3.63 -4.82 -4.10
C ASP A 31 -4.46 -5.18 -2.87
N VAL A 32 -5.69 -4.65 -2.83
CA VAL A 32 -6.64 -4.95 -1.77
C VAL A 32 -7.99 -5.31 -2.36
N SER A 33 -8.81 -6.03 -1.60
CA SER A 33 -10.19 -6.27 -2.00
C SER A 33 -11.09 -5.09 -1.63
N ASP A 34 -12.25 -4.98 -2.27
CA ASP A 34 -13.25 -3.96 -1.92
C ASP A 34 -13.74 -4.13 -0.47
N GLN A 35 -13.71 -5.36 0.05
CA GLN A 35 -14.01 -5.64 1.45
C GLN A 35 -12.96 -5.04 2.40
N ASP A 36 -11.68 -5.07 2.02
CA ASP A 36 -10.58 -4.52 2.80
C ASP A 36 -10.66 -3.00 2.89
N LEU A 37 -11.12 -2.33 1.83
CA LEU A 37 -11.39 -0.88 1.82
C LEU A 37 -12.40 -0.48 2.91
N SER A 38 -13.29 -1.38 3.33
CA SER A 38 -14.24 -1.12 4.42
C SER A 38 -13.63 -1.24 5.83
N SER A 39 -12.33 -1.54 5.94
CA SER A 39 -11.63 -1.60 7.23
C SER A 39 -11.53 -0.19 7.85
N SER A 40 -11.93 -0.06 9.12
CA SER A 40 -11.85 1.19 9.87
C SER A 40 -10.42 1.72 9.97
N HIS A 41 -9.45 0.82 10.12
CA HIS A 41 -8.05 1.19 10.19
C HIS A 41 -7.56 1.72 8.84
N LEU A 42 -7.89 1.03 7.73
CA LEU A 42 -7.52 1.51 6.39
C LEU A 42 -8.17 2.86 6.07
N GLN A 43 -9.46 3.02 6.35
CA GLN A 43 -10.19 4.28 6.17
C GLN A 43 -9.58 5.43 6.97
N THR A 44 -9.12 5.16 8.19
CA THR A 44 -8.43 6.16 9.02
C THR A 44 -7.12 6.61 8.37
N GLN A 45 -6.32 5.68 7.85
CA GLN A 45 -5.06 6.00 7.19
C GLN A 45 -5.27 6.74 5.85
N ILE A 46 -6.37 6.44 5.15
CA ILE A 46 -6.80 7.20 3.97
C ILE A 46 -7.23 8.62 4.36
N ALA A 47 -8.05 8.78 5.40
CA ALA A 47 -8.53 10.07 5.88
C ALA A 47 -7.39 11.00 6.35
N LYS A 48 -6.33 10.43 6.93
CA LYS A 48 -5.10 11.17 7.27
C LYS A 48 -4.23 11.54 6.05
N GLY A 49 -4.52 10.98 4.87
CA GLY A 49 -3.71 11.17 3.66
C GLY A 49 -2.40 10.37 3.64
N GLU A 50 -2.21 9.45 4.59
CA GLU A 50 -1.04 8.56 4.64
C GLU A 50 -1.11 7.48 3.55
N ILE A 51 -2.33 7.10 3.17
CA ILE A 51 -2.62 6.13 2.12
C ILE A 51 -3.54 6.74 1.08
N VAL A 52 -3.31 6.41 -0.19
CA VAL A 52 -4.18 6.80 -1.31
C VAL A 52 -4.70 5.56 -2.00
N VAL A 53 -6.00 5.51 -2.26
CA VAL A 53 -6.63 4.48 -3.10
C VAL A 53 -6.48 4.91 -4.56
N MET A 54 -5.94 4.03 -5.40
CA MET A 54 -5.82 4.18 -6.83
C MET A 54 -6.83 3.22 -7.46
N GLU A 55 -7.79 3.78 -8.22
CA GLU A 55 -8.69 2.98 -9.06
C GLU A 55 -7.87 2.40 -10.22
N GLY A 56 -8.00 1.10 -10.43
CA GLY A 56 -7.02 0.29 -11.15
C GLY A 56 -6.66 0.80 -12.54
N VAL A 57 -5.47 1.38 -12.65
CA VAL A 57 -4.59 1.14 -13.79
C VAL A 57 -3.42 0.34 -13.23
N ALA A 58 -3.37 -0.94 -13.56
CA ALA A 58 -2.27 -1.83 -13.21
C ALA A 58 -0.99 -1.38 -13.93
N GLU A 59 -0.36 -0.30 -13.47
CA GLU A 59 0.96 0.11 -13.94
C GLU A 59 2.01 -0.14 -12.86
N LYS A 60 2.72 -1.24 -13.12
CA LYS A 60 4.12 -1.50 -12.79
C LYS A 60 4.49 -1.36 -11.33
N THR A 61 4.48 -2.52 -10.69
CA THR A 61 5.49 -2.96 -9.73
C THR A 61 6.90 -2.67 -10.26
N GLU A 62 7.39 -1.43 -10.14
CA GLU A 62 8.79 -1.09 -10.43
C GLU A 62 9.64 -1.45 -9.20
N SER A 63 9.71 -2.75 -8.93
CA SER A 63 10.65 -3.32 -7.98
C SER A 63 11.91 -3.75 -8.71
N ARG A 64 13.01 -3.06 -8.37
CA ARG A 64 14.42 -3.50 -8.44
C ARG A 64 15.20 -3.25 -9.74
N LYS A 65 16.14 -2.31 -9.66
CA LYS A 65 17.55 -2.58 -9.98
C LYS A 65 18.49 -1.58 -9.30
N ILE A 66 18.84 -1.84 -8.03
CA ILE A 66 20.09 -1.30 -7.47
C ILE A 66 21.21 -2.17 -8.05
N ILE A 67 21.83 -1.72 -9.14
CA ILE A 67 23.12 -2.29 -9.57
C ILE A 67 24.20 -1.36 -9.01
N ARG A 68 24.77 -1.73 -7.86
CA ARG A 68 26.09 -1.21 -7.46
C ARG A 68 27.11 -1.79 -8.42
N LYS A 69 27.80 -0.95 -9.20
CA LYS A 69 29.07 -1.32 -9.81
C LYS A 69 30.09 -0.23 -9.49
N GLY A 70 30.87 -0.49 -8.44
CA GLY A 70 32.12 0.21 -8.21
C GLY A 70 33.24 -0.48 -8.98
N ARG A 71 34.07 0.32 -9.65
CA ARG A 71 35.50 0.07 -9.82
C ARG A 71 36.18 1.39 -10.12
#